data_AF-A0A8H7LPK3-F1
#
_entry.id   AF-A0A8H7LPK3-F1
#
_cell.length_a   1.000
_cell.length_b   1.000
_cell.length_c   1.000
_cell.angle_alpha   90.00
_cell.angle_beta   90.00
_cell.angle_gamma   90.00
#
_symmetry.space_group_name_H-M   'P 1'
#
loop_
_entity.id
_entity.type
_entity.pdbx_description
1 polymer ?
#
loop_
_entity_poly.entity_id
_entity_poly.type
_entity_poly.pdbx_seq_one_letter_code
_entity_poly.pdbx_strand_id
1 'polypeptide(L)'
;MLAIACGGEVWIYVRSVSTGTESWDCVDRILAPSAGPPGLVTALCFFGTTLSRRHLFIGHAKAGWTIWLAPRSYHRTPFTEDGDICSIGSATIPPSEQFIAIATLDNSLVTYSLREGGPDISTHFEVRSQEVTNYRPVLPIVSTSSELVLKGTAVGDIDVLDSRTNSTASLHHAHNHIIRTLNAYGDKVVVGSSDLTKNSATSCLRCYTFSSAAEPRDWRRIDELQGPIFEIPLSSILPLTERIMLCNPLGIFSIGQLIQLKLRRKWTLTFLIVRSS
;
A
#
# COMPACT_ATOMS: atom_id res chain seq x y z
N MET A 1 15.22 -13.61 11.51
CA MET A 1 14.95 -12.69 12.63
C MET A 1 13.46 -12.44 12.66
N LEU A 2 12.88 -12.22 13.83
CA LEU A 2 11.45 -11.98 14.04
C LEU A 2 11.32 -10.82 15.02
N ALA A 3 10.44 -9.86 14.74
CA ALA A 3 10.09 -8.79 15.66
C ALA A 3 8.61 -8.91 16.00
N ILE A 4 8.28 -8.79 17.29
CA ILE A 4 6.91 -8.86 17.80
C ILE A 4 6.66 -7.61 18.62
N ALA A 5 5.54 -6.95 18.38
CA ALA A 5 5.09 -5.83 19.19
C ALA A 5 3.90 -6.24 20.07
N CYS A 6 3.88 -5.77 21.31
CA CYS A 6 2.73 -5.85 22.20
C CYS A 6 2.56 -4.49 22.91
N GLY A 7 1.47 -3.80 22.59
CA GLY A 7 1.27 -2.42 23.04
C GLY A 7 2.35 -1.50 22.49
N GLY A 8 3.15 -0.89 23.36
CA GLY A 8 4.26 -0.02 22.99
C GLY A 8 5.64 -0.68 22.98
N GLU A 9 5.74 -1.95 23.39
CA GLU A 9 7.01 -2.67 23.51
C GLU A 9 7.26 -3.59 22.31
N VAL A 10 8.54 -3.80 22.00
CA VAL A 10 8.99 -4.69 20.92
C VAL A 10 10.00 -5.70 21.45
N TRP A 11 9.82 -6.97 21.09
CA TRP A 11 10.77 -8.06 21.32
C TRP A 11 11.34 -8.54 20.01
N ILE A 12 12.65 -8.76 19.98
CA ILE A 12 13.37 -9.21 18.79
C ILE A 12 13.95 -10.58 19.07
N TYR A 13 13.65 -11.51 18.16
CA TYR A 13 14.07 -12.90 18.24
C TYR A 13 14.97 -13.28 17.05
N VAL A 14 15.99 -14.08 17.33
CA VAL A 14 16.82 -14.71 16.31
C VAL A 14 16.56 -16.20 16.31
N ARG A 15 16.45 -16.78 15.12
CA ARG A 15 16.30 -18.23 14.96
C ARG A 15 17.64 -18.87 15.30
N SER A 16 17.62 -19.78 16.26
CA SER A 16 18.76 -20.59 16.66
C SER A 16 18.48 -22.03 16.28
N VAL A 17 19.49 -22.70 15.71
CA VAL A 17 19.42 -24.11 15.37
C VAL A 17 20.54 -24.78 16.14
N SER A 18 20.20 -25.27 17.33
CA SER A 18 21.13 -26.06 18.15
C SER A 18 20.62 -27.49 18.22
N THR A 19 21.49 -28.45 17.95
CA THR A 19 21.21 -29.89 18.10
C THR A 19 19.96 -30.40 17.37
N GLY A 20 19.65 -29.85 16.19
CA GLY A 20 18.51 -30.29 15.37
C GLY A 20 17.14 -29.83 15.87
N THR A 21 17.08 -28.99 16.92
CA THR A 21 15.85 -28.35 17.37
C THR A 21 15.89 -26.87 16.99
N GLU A 22 14.85 -26.39 16.32
CA GLU A 22 14.72 -24.97 16.02
C GLU A 22 14.14 -24.24 17.23
N SER A 23 14.86 -23.24 17.71
CA SER A 23 14.40 -22.34 18.77
C SER A 23 14.44 -20.88 18.31
N TRP A 24 13.71 -20.03 19.03
CA TRP A 24 13.74 -18.59 18.86
C TRP A 24 14.23 -17.96 20.15
N ASP A 25 15.42 -17.37 20.10
CA ASP A 25 16.02 -16.74 21.26
C ASP A 25 15.74 -15.25 21.24
N CYS A 26 15.18 -14.73 22.35
CA CYS A 26 14.94 -13.30 22.51
C CYS A 26 16.29 -12.60 22.70
N VAL A 27 16.71 -11.81 21.71
CA VAL A 27 18.00 -11.10 21.72
C VAL A 27 17.87 -9.66 22.19
N ASP A 28 16.67 -9.09 22.12
CA ASP A 28 16.44 -7.71 22.54
C ASP A 28 14.99 -7.44 22.97
N ARG A 29 14.82 -6.44 23.82
CA ARG A 29 13.53 -5.88 24.23
C ARG A 29 13.63 -4.36 24.25
N ILE A 30 12.84 -3.72 23.41
CA ILE A 30 12.78 -2.27 23.27
C ILE A 30 11.52 -1.78 23.97
N LEU A 31 11.71 -0.94 24.99
CA LEU A 31 10.60 -0.35 25.73
C LEU A 31 9.93 0.78 24.93
N ALA A 32 8.66 1.03 25.24
CA ALA A 32 7.92 2.14 24.65
C ALA A 32 8.63 3.49 24.90
N PRO A 33 8.57 4.43 23.95
CA PRO A 33 9.13 5.77 24.13
C PRO A 33 8.31 6.62 25.11
N SER A 34 7.02 6.33 25.27
CA SER A 34 6.11 7.03 26.18
C SER A 34 5.03 6.10 26.71
N ALA A 35 4.44 6.45 27.85
CA ALA A 35 3.28 5.75 28.39
C ALA A 35 2.00 6.16 27.63
N GLY A 36 1.15 5.19 27.35
CA GLY A 36 -0.18 5.43 26.77
C GLY A 36 -0.24 5.39 25.24
N PRO A 37 -1.36 5.89 24.64
CA PRO A 37 -1.66 5.72 23.23
C PRO A 37 -0.58 6.20 22.24
N PRO A 38 0.14 7.33 22.46
CA PRO A 38 1.18 7.80 21.54
C PRO A 38 2.32 6.81 21.30
N GLY A 39 2.68 6.01 22.31
CA GLY A 39 3.79 5.06 22.28
C GLY A 39 3.44 3.69 21.70
N LEU A 40 2.16 3.43 21.38
CA LEU A 40 1.72 2.16 20.79
C LEU A 40 2.43 1.91 19.47
N VAL A 41 2.94 0.70 19.28
CA VAL A 41 3.59 0.28 18.04
C VAL A 41 2.52 -0.04 17.01
N THR A 42 2.61 0.59 15.85
CA THR A 42 1.64 0.44 14.75
C THR A 42 2.27 -0.12 13.49
N ALA A 43 3.60 -0.06 13.37
CA ALA A 43 4.32 -0.60 12.23
C ALA A 43 5.67 -1.22 12.61
N LEU A 44 6.00 -2.33 11.98
CA LEU A 44 7.30 -3.00 12.05
C LEU A 44 7.77 -3.32 10.63
N CYS A 45 8.89 -2.75 10.20
CA CYS A 45 9.43 -3.00 8.87
C CYS A 45 10.94 -3.25 8.94
N PHE A 46 11.39 -4.42 8.49
CA PHE A 46 12.82 -4.65 8.28
C PHE A 46 13.27 -4.01 6.97
N PHE A 47 14.45 -3.41 6.98
CA PHE A 47 15.11 -2.88 5.78
C PHE A 47 16.61 -3.16 5.84
N GLY A 48 17.26 -3.22 4.69
CA GLY A 48 18.68 -3.44 4.56
C GLY A 48 19.46 -2.13 4.45
N THR A 49 20.77 -2.23 4.68
CA THR A 49 21.74 -1.21 4.30
C THR A 49 22.62 -1.70 3.16
N THR A 50 23.34 -0.78 2.52
CA THR A 50 24.37 -1.08 1.52
C THR A 50 25.43 -2.08 2.01
N LEU A 51 25.61 -2.21 3.33
CA LEU A 51 26.52 -3.16 3.99
C LEU A 51 25.88 -4.50 4.36
N SER A 52 24.72 -4.83 3.80
CA SER A 52 23.96 -6.08 4.09
C SER A 52 23.53 -6.25 5.56
N ARG A 53 23.54 -5.17 6.36
CA ARG A 53 22.97 -5.18 7.71
C ARG A 53 21.46 -4.98 7.60
N ARG A 54 20.70 -5.66 8.47
CA ARG A 54 19.24 -5.50 8.57
C ARG A 54 18.91 -4.64 9.78
N HIS A 55 18.19 -3.55 9.54
CA HIS A 55 17.64 -2.67 10.56
C HIS A 55 16.14 -2.87 10.65
N LEU A 56 15.56 -2.50 11.79
CA LEU A 56 14.13 -2.57 12.01
C LEU A 56 13.60 -1.17 12.30
N PHE A 57 12.71 -0.72 11.43
CA PHE A 57 11.85 0.43 11.69
C PHE A 57 10.71 0.01 12.62
N ILE A 58 10.55 0.76 13.71
CA ILE A 58 9.47 0.61 14.69
C ILE A 58 8.69 1.91 14.71
N GLY A 59 7.53 1.91 14.07
CA GLY A 59 6.63 3.07 14.04
C GLY A 59 5.73 3.10 15.26
N HIS A 60 5.70 4.23 15.97
CA HIS A 60 4.80 4.49 17.08
C HIS A 60 3.67 5.44 16.65
N ALA A 61 2.47 5.23 17.19
CA ALA A 61 1.24 5.93 16.79
C ALA A 61 1.40 7.45 16.66
N LYS A 62 2.00 8.09 17.67
CA LYS A 62 2.31 9.54 17.65
C LYS A 62 3.69 9.88 18.21
N ALA A 63 4.41 8.91 18.78
CA ALA A 63 5.73 9.13 19.37
C ALA A 63 6.91 9.09 18.36
N GLY A 64 6.62 9.17 17.06
CA GLY A 64 7.60 9.02 15.99
C GLY A 64 8.03 7.57 15.80
N TRP A 65 9.32 7.33 15.58
CA TRP A 65 9.85 5.99 15.32
C TRP A 65 11.14 5.67 16.08
N THR A 66 11.38 4.37 16.26
CA THR A 66 12.65 3.81 16.73
C THR A 66 13.28 2.99 15.62
N ILE A 67 14.58 3.18 15.37
CA ILE A 67 15.37 2.38 14.44
C ILE A 67 16.28 1.48 15.26
N TRP A 68 16.00 0.18 15.22
CA TRP A 68 16.86 -0.83 15.81
C TRP A 68 17.95 -1.23 14.83
N LEU A 69 19.21 -1.14 15.27
CA LEU A 69 20.38 -1.40 14.45
C LEU A 69 20.98 -2.78 14.72
N ALA A 70 21.04 -3.14 16.00
CA ALA A 70 21.61 -4.38 16.52
C ALA A 70 21.13 -4.58 17.96
N PRO A 71 21.30 -5.78 18.57
CA PRO A 71 20.91 -6.00 19.96
C PRO A 71 21.47 -4.91 20.88
N ARG A 72 20.58 -4.27 21.66
CA ARG A 72 20.85 -3.15 22.58
C ARG A 72 21.32 -1.85 21.92
N SER A 73 21.20 -1.74 20.60
CA SER A 73 21.58 -0.57 19.81
C SER A 73 20.40 -0.10 18.97
N TYR A 74 19.86 1.06 19.33
CA TYR A 74 18.74 1.67 18.63
C TYR A 74 18.79 3.20 18.74
N HIS A 75 18.20 3.88 17.76
CA HIS A 75 18.01 5.32 17.75
C HIS A 75 16.52 5.64 17.77
N ARG A 76 16.12 6.62 18.58
CA ARG A 76 14.75 7.13 18.61
C ARG A 76 14.72 8.49 17.95
N THR A 77 13.68 8.77 17.19
CA THR A 77 13.39 10.15 16.84
C THR A 77 13.12 10.96 18.11
N PRO A 78 13.60 12.20 18.18
CA PRO A 78 13.14 13.14 19.19
C PRO A 78 11.61 13.25 19.11
N PHE A 79 10.93 13.06 20.23
CA PHE A 79 9.51 13.36 20.31
C PHE A 79 9.36 14.88 20.35
N THR A 80 8.83 15.47 19.30
CA THR A 80 8.49 16.89 19.23
C THR A 80 6.97 17.02 19.30
N GLU A 81 6.44 17.72 20.30
CA GLU A 81 5.00 18.00 20.39
C GLU A 81 4.52 18.84 19.20
N ASP A 82 5.43 19.56 18.52
CA ASP A 82 5.17 20.53 17.45
C ASP A 82 4.96 19.93 16.04
N GLY A 83 4.89 18.60 15.90
CA GLY A 83 4.32 18.00 14.69
C GLY A 83 5.25 17.85 13.46
N ASP A 84 6.56 17.96 13.62
CA ASP A 84 7.52 17.72 12.52
C ASP A 84 7.51 16.26 11.98
N ILE A 85 6.94 15.34 12.76
CA ILE A 85 6.86 13.92 12.44
C ILE A 85 5.40 13.50 12.29
N CYS A 86 5.08 12.79 11.20
CA CYS A 86 3.72 12.33 10.95
C CYS A 86 3.25 11.31 11.99
N SER A 87 1.94 11.24 12.19
CA SER A 87 1.34 10.13 12.93
C SER A 87 1.47 8.82 12.13
N ILE A 88 1.58 7.67 12.80
CA ILE A 88 1.86 6.39 12.13
C ILE A 88 0.73 5.41 12.42
N GLY A 89 -0.04 5.04 11.39
CA GLY A 89 -1.05 3.99 11.51
C GLY A 89 -0.59 2.66 10.91
N SER A 90 0.15 2.71 9.81
CA SER A 90 0.85 1.57 9.22
C SER A 90 2.00 2.06 8.34
N ALA A 91 2.94 1.18 8.02
CA ALA A 91 4.05 1.52 7.14
C ALA A 91 4.47 0.35 6.26
N THR A 92 5.13 0.68 5.15
CA THR A 92 5.68 -0.27 4.20
C THR A 92 6.97 0.26 3.59
N ILE A 93 7.87 -0.65 3.22
CA ILE A 93 9.15 -0.34 2.59
C ILE A 93 9.17 -1.11 1.26
N PRO A 94 9.38 -0.45 0.10
CA PRO A 94 9.49 -1.12 -1.18
C PRO A 94 10.74 -2.00 -1.24
N PRO A 95 10.81 -2.98 -2.16
CA PRO A 95 12.00 -3.82 -2.33
C PRO A 95 13.30 -3.07 -2.64
N SER A 96 13.20 -1.86 -3.20
CA SER A 96 14.37 -1.00 -3.46
C SER A 96 14.95 -0.38 -2.18
N GLU A 97 14.19 -0.38 -1.09
CA GLU A 97 14.59 0.14 0.24
C GLU A 97 15.05 1.62 0.20
N GLN A 98 14.62 2.39 -0.79
CA GLN A 98 15.00 3.80 -0.96
C GLN A 98 14.16 4.77 -0.13
N PHE A 99 12.95 4.37 0.26
CA PHE A 99 12.02 5.18 1.04
C PHE A 99 11.17 4.29 1.95
N ILE A 100 10.49 4.91 2.90
CA ILE A 100 9.39 4.32 3.64
C ILE A 100 8.11 5.08 3.32
N ALA A 101 7.01 4.36 3.16
CA ALA A 101 5.69 4.96 3.05
C ALA A 101 4.86 4.65 4.29
N ILE A 102 4.12 5.65 4.75
CA ILE A 102 3.36 5.65 5.99
C ILE A 102 1.92 6.05 5.68
N ALA A 103 0.98 5.20 6.07
CA ALA A 103 -0.42 5.57 6.17
C ALA A 103 -0.64 6.14 7.57
N THR A 104 -0.96 7.42 7.64
CA THR A 104 -1.03 8.16 8.90
C THR A 104 -2.39 7.98 9.59
N LEU A 105 -2.47 8.22 10.90
CA LEU A 105 -3.73 8.09 11.66
C LEU A 105 -4.80 9.12 11.25
N ASP A 106 -4.37 10.20 10.61
CA ASP A 106 -5.19 11.26 10.02
C ASP A 106 -5.50 11.01 8.53
N ASN A 107 -5.30 9.79 8.03
CA ASN A 107 -5.60 9.34 6.67
C ASN A 107 -4.77 10.00 5.55
N SER A 108 -3.62 10.58 5.85
CA SER A 108 -2.65 10.97 4.83
C SER A 108 -1.78 9.78 4.40
N LEU A 109 -1.17 9.90 3.23
CA LEU A 109 -0.06 9.07 2.79
C LEU A 109 1.21 9.92 2.81
N VAL A 110 2.19 9.51 3.61
CA VAL A 110 3.47 10.22 3.77
C VAL A 110 4.61 9.31 3.34
N THR A 111 5.58 9.86 2.61
CA THR A 111 6.82 9.16 2.28
C THR A 111 8.03 9.91 2.81
N TYR A 112 9.04 9.16 3.27
CA TYR A 112 10.35 9.68 3.65
C TYR A 112 11.43 8.87 2.94
N SER A 113 12.48 9.52 2.44
CA SER A 113 13.68 8.81 1.98
C SER A 113 14.28 8.02 3.12
N LEU A 114 14.76 6.82 2.84
CA LEU A 114 15.28 5.89 3.83
C LEU A 114 16.81 5.88 3.75
N ARG A 115 17.47 6.10 4.89
CA ARG A 115 18.93 6.02 5.05
C ARG A 115 19.29 4.94 6.07
N GLU A 116 20.59 4.67 6.25
CA GLU A 116 21.07 3.70 7.25
C GLU A 116 20.57 4.02 8.67
N GLY A 117 20.48 5.30 9.03
CA GLY A 117 19.92 5.76 10.31
C GLY A 117 18.39 5.78 10.38
N GLY A 118 17.70 5.32 9.34
CA GLY A 118 16.24 5.36 9.21
C GLY A 118 15.72 6.48 8.30
N PRO A 119 14.42 6.81 8.42
CA PRO A 119 13.78 7.83 7.60
C PRO A 119 14.40 9.22 7.79
N ASP A 120 14.64 9.92 6.69
CA ASP A 120 15.12 11.29 6.66
C ASP A 120 13.95 12.28 6.69
N ILE A 121 13.73 12.90 7.85
CA ILE A 121 12.63 13.84 8.13
C ILE A 121 12.62 15.01 7.12
N SER A 122 13.77 15.41 6.60
CA SER A 122 13.88 16.53 5.65
C SER A 122 13.31 16.23 4.25
N THR A 123 13.08 14.95 3.94
CA THR A 123 12.64 14.49 2.61
C THR A 123 11.15 14.13 2.54
N HIS A 124 10.36 14.64 3.48
CA HIS A 124 8.94 14.32 3.57
C HIS A 124 8.17 14.75 2.32
N PHE A 125 7.28 13.88 1.84
CA PHE A 125 6.25 14.20 0.86
C PHE A 125 4.92 13.68 1.37
N GLU A 126 3.89 14.52 1.35
CA GLU A 126 2.57 14.21 1.90
C GLU A 126 1.49 14.33 0.82
N VAL A 127 0.67 13.29 0.70
CA VAL A 127 -0.60 13.31 -0.02
C VAL A 127 -1.72 13.22 1.01
N ARG A 128 -2.48 14.30 1.15
CA ARG A 128 -3.63 14.35 2.07
C ARG A 128 -4.85 13.71 1.41
N SER A 129 -5.40 12.66 2.01
CA SER A 129 -6.70 12.14 1.60
C SER A 129 -7.81 12.86 2.39
N GLN A 130 -8.76 13.47 1.68
CA GLN A 130 -9.98 14.02 2.30
C GLN A 130 -11.01 12.91 2.50
N GLU A 131 -10.73 11.94 3.37
CA GLU A 131 -11.70 10.90 3.68
C GLU A 131 -12.51 11.29 4.92
N VAL A 132 -13.72 11.84 4.70
CA VAL A 132 -14.66 12.15 5.78
C VAL A 132 -15.42 10.86 6.11
N THR A 133 -14.93 10.10 7.09
CA THR A 133 -15.64 8.91 7.58
C THR A 133 -15.87 8.98 9.08
N ASN A 134 -17.01 8.46 9.52
CA ASN A 134 -17.34 8.33 10.95
C ASN A 134 -16.66 7.10 11.60
N TYR A 135 -15.83 6.37 10.85
CA TYR A 135 -15.22 5.13 11.29
C TYR A 135 -13.75 5.33 11.64
N ARG A 136 -13.24 4.50 12.56
CA ARG A 136 -11.80 4.46 12.83
C ARG A 136 -11.09 3.95 11.58
N PRO A 137 -10.03 4.62 11.11
CA PRO A 137 -9.41 4.26 9.85
C PRO A 137 -8.74 2.90 9.95
N VAL A 138 -9.10 2.00 9.04
CA VAL A 138 -8.27 0.83 8.71
C VAL A 138 -7.25 1.35 7.71
N LEU A 139 -5.97 1.23 8.02
CA LEU A 139 -4.89 1.88 7.27
C LEU A 139 -4.01 0.83 6.57
N PRO A 140 -4.56 -0.04 5.70
CA PRO A 140 -3.74 -1.00 5.00
C PRO A 140 -2.92 -0.25 3.95
N ILE A 141 -1.61 -0.50 3.95
CA ILE A 141 -0.67 0.09 3.02
C ILE A 141 0.28 -0.98 2.49
N VAL A 142 0.67 -0.88 1.22
CA VAL A 142 1.67 -1.78 0.65
C VAL A 142 2.46 -1.11 -0.47
N SER A 143 3.73 -1.48 -0.61
CA SER A 143 4.58 -1.10 -1.73
C SER A 143 4.79 -2.26 -2.69
N THR A 144 4.80 -1.96 -3.98
CA THR A 144 5.06 -2.90 -5.08
C THR A 144 6.54 -2.90 -5.50
N SER A 145 6.95 -3.84 -6.36
CA SER A 145 8.30 -3.87 -6.95
C SER A 145 8.58 -2.71 -7.89
N SER A 146 7.54 -2.12 -8.49
CA SER A 146 7.60 -0.92 -9.33
C SER A 146 7.55 0.38 -8.53
N GLU A 147 7.70 0.32 -7.21
CA GLU A 147 7.74 1.48 -6.31
C GLU A 147 6.43 2.27 -6.24
N LEU A 148 5.33 1.66 -6.67
CA LEU A 148 3.99 2.16 -6.38
C LEU A 148 3.62 1.84 -4.94
N VAL A 149 3.07 2.84 -4.27
CA VAL A 149 2.53 2.73 -2.92
C VAL A 149 1.02 2.75 -3.00
N LEU A 150 0.38 1.77 -2.37
CA LEU A 150 -1.07 1.63 -2.35
C LEU A 150 -1.58 1.75 -0.93
N LYS A 151 -2.61 2.57 -0.72
CA LYS A 151 -3.29 2.74 0.56
C LYS A 151 -4.78 2.47 0.36
N GLY A 152 -5.34 1.54 1.14
CA GLY A 152 -6.76 1.23 1.10
C GLY A 152 -7.57 2.19 1.95
N THR A 153 -8.82 2.46 1.53
CA THR A 153 -9.73 3.39 2.21
C THR A 153 -10.93 2.67 2.83
N ALA A 154 -11.69 3.37 3.66
CA ALA A 154 -12.92 2.84 4.25
C ALA A 154 -14.14 2.97 3.31
N VAL A 155 -14.02 3.74 2.23
CA VAL A 155 -15.06 3.89 1.20
C VAL A 155 -14.90 2.93 0.01
N GLY A 156 -13.82 2.15 -0.01
CA GLY A 156 -13.61 1.08 -0.98
C GLY A 156 -12.85 1.51 -2.22
N ASP A 157 -12.06 2.57 -2.05
CA ASP A 157 -11.06 3.01 -3.00
C ASP A 157 -9.67 2.59 -2.53
N ILE A 158 -8.71 2.63 -3.45
CA ILE A 158 -7.30 2.38 -3.20
C ILE A 158 -6.53 3.53 -3.80
N ASP A 159 -5.97 4.38 -2.94
CA ASP A 159 -5.08 5.46 -3.35
C ASP A 159 -3.76 4.86 -3.82
N VAL A 160 -3.26 5.29 -4.98
CA VAL A 160 -2.02 4.83 -5.60
C VAL A 160 -1.10 6.03 -5.78
N LEU A 161 0.11 5.93 -5.23
CA LEU A 161 1.18 6.93 -5.39
C LEU A 161 2.34 6.28 -6.16
N ASP A 162 2.74 6.89 -7.28
CA ASP A 162 4.05 6.63 -7.88
C ASP A 162 5.07 7.56 -7.21
N SER A 163 5.92 6.97 -6.38
CA SER A 163 6.94 7.69 -5.59
C SER A 163 8.03 8.34 -6.44
N ARG A 164 8.21 7.91 -7.70
CA ARG A 164 9.27 8.45 -8.58
C ARG A 164 8.84 9.75 -9.24
N THR A 165 7.57 9.85 -9.59
CA THR A 165 6.98 11.02 -10.25
C THR A 165 6.16 11.88 -9.29
N ASN A 166 5.95 11.41 -8.06
CA ASN A 166 4.99 11.97 -7.10
C ASN A 166 3.56 12.11 -7.67
N SER A 167 3.22 11.30 -8.67
CA SER A 167 1.88 11.30 -9.27
C SER A 167 0.95 10.40 -8.47
N THR A 168 -0.30 10.85 -8.29
CA THR A 168 -1.32 10.10 -7.58
C THR A 168 -2.43 9.65 -8.53
N ALA A 169 -3.01 8.50 -8.22
CA ALA A 169 -4.19 7.95 -8.87
C ALA A 169 -5.07 7.26 -7.81
N SER A 170 -6.30 6.93 -8.17
CA SER A 170 -7.19 6.14 -7.31
C SER A 170 -7.81 5.00 -8.10
N LEU A 171 -7.78 3.81 -7.52
CA LEU A 171 -8.41 2.61 -8.06
C LEU A 171 -9.69 2.32 -7.27
N HIS A 172 -10.82 2.44 -7.95
CA HIS A 172 -12.10 2.07 -7.35
C HIS A 172 -12.20 0.54 -7.22
N HIS A 173 -12.28 0.04 -5.98
CA HIS A 173 -12.42 -1.39 -5.71
C HIS A 173 -13.88 -1.82 -5.63
N ALA A 174 -14.67 -1.22 -4.74
CA ALA A 174 -16.10 -1.49 -4.63
C ALA A 174 -16.79 -0.40 -3.79
N HIS A 175 -18.04 -0.06 -4.10
CA HIS A 175 -18.82 0.89 -3.30
C HIS A 175 -19.15 0.32 -1.92
N ASN A 176 -19.00 1.12 -0.86
CA ASN A 176 -19.33 0.77 0.54
C ASN A 176 -18.53 -0.40 1.13
N HIS A 177 -17.37 -0.72 0.55
CA HIS A 177 -16.46 -1.71 1.10
C HIS A 177 -15.36 -1.03 1.91
N ILE A 178 -15.06 -1.53 3.11
CA ILE A 178 -13.80 -1.16 3.78
C ILE A 178 -12.69 -2.03 3.22
N ILE A 179 -11.60 -1.42 2.73
CA ILE A 179 -10.37 -2.15 2.44
C ILE A 179 -9.71 -2.52 3.77
N ARG A 180 -9.57 -3.82 4.02
CA ARG A 180 -9.05 -4.36 5.29
C ARG A 180 -7.58 -4.74 5.21
N THR A 181 -7.13 -5.18 4.05
CA THR A 181 -5.76 -5.66 3.85
C THR A 181 -5.33 -5.46 2.42
N LEU A 182 -4.05 -5.14 2.26
CA LEU A 182 -3.33 -5.09 1.00
C LEU A 182 -2.07 -5.93 1.17
N ASN A 183 -1.75 -6.77 0.19
CA ASN A 183 -0.50 -7.53 0.14
C ASN A 183 0.05 -7.53 -1.28
N ALA A 184 1.34 -7.24 -1.44
CA ALA A 184 2.01 -7.20 -2.73
C ALA A 184 2.89 -8.43 -2.95
N TYR A 185 2.87 -8.95 -4.17
CA TYR A 185 3.69 -10.05 -4.67
C TYR A 185 4.31 -9.58 -5.99
N GLY A 186 5.42 -8.86 -5.90
CA GLY A 186 5.94 -8.06 -7.01
C GLY A 186 5.00 -6.91 -7.33
N ASP A 187 4.53 -6.82 -8.59
CA ASP A 187 3.55 -5.82 -9.01
C ASP A 187 2.09 -6.32 -8.97
N LYS A 188 1.86 -7.48 -8.35
CA LYS A 188 0.51 -7.98 -8.09
C LYS A 188 0.10 -7.60 -6.67
N VAL A 189 -1.09 -7.02 -6.51
CA VAL A 189 -1.63 -6.63 -5.21
C VAL A 189 -2.92 -7.39 -4.94
N VAL A 190 -2.91 -8.17 -3.85
CA VAL A 190 -4.09 -8.83 -3.29
C VAL A 190 -4.78 -7.87 -2.32
N VAL A 191 -6.07 -7.67 -2.53
CA VAL A 191 -6.92 -6.74 -1.78
C VAL A 191 -8.02 -7.55 -1.12
N GLY A 192 -8.08 -7.50 0.21
CA GLY A 192 -9.20 -8.02 0.99
C GLY A 192 -10.09 -6.88 1.48
N SER A 193 -11.38 -6.96 1.22
CA SER A 193 -12.36 -5.96 1.64
C SER A 193 -13.62 -6.58 2.22
N SER A 194 -14.37 -5.78 2.98
CA SER A 194 -15.64 -6.18 3.59
C SER A 194 -16.72 -5.15 3.29
N ASP A 195 -17.84 -5.60 2.75
CA ASP A 195 -19.05 -4.78 2.56
C ASP A 195 -19.66 -4.38 3.92
N LEU A 196 -20.08 -3.13 4.01
CA LEU A 196 -20.76 -2.56 5.18
C LEU A 196 -22.30 -2.55 5.06
N THR A 197 -22.86 -2.92 3.91
CA THR A 197 -24.31 -2.98 3.73
C THR A 197 -24.90 -4.21 4.47
N LYS A 198 -26.08 -4.02 5.08
CA LYS A 198 -26.62 -4.81 6.20
C LYS A 198 -26.68 -6.35 6.02
N ASN A 199 -26.59 -7.04 7.17
CA ASN A 199 -26.95 -8.45 7.50
C ASN A 199 -26.24 -9.61 6.78
N SER A 200 -25.51 -9.38 5.70
CA SER A 200 -24.52 -10.33 5.22
C SER A 200 -23.26 -9.56 4.87
N ALA A 201 -22.31 -9.48 5.80
CA ALA A 201 -21.00 -8.88 5.54
C ALA A 201 -20.29 -9.71 4.46
N THR A 202 -20.48 -9.35 3.20
CA THR A 202 -19.80 -10.03 2.11
C THR A 202 -18.35 -9.58 2.12
N SER A 203 -17.43 -10.53 2.29
CA SER A 203 -16.00 -10.27 2.15
C SER A 203 -15.58 -10.66 0.76
N CYS A 204 -14.75 -9.84 0.11
CA CYS A 204 -14.20 -10.18 -1.19
C CYS A 204 -12.69 -10.05 -1.19
N LEU A 205 -12.06 -10.91 -2.01
CA LEU A 205 -10.63 -10.90 -2.26
C LEU A 205 -10.42 -10.72 -3.76
N ARG A 206 -9.70 -9.67 -4.14
CA ARG A 206 -9.36 -9.38 -5.54
C ARG A 206 -7.85 -9.27 -5.70
N CYS A 207 -7.38 -9.50 -6.92
CA CYS A 207 -5.98 -9.36 -7.27
C CYS A 207 -5.88 -8.38 -8.45
N TYR A 208 -5.06 -7.36 -8.28
CA TYR A 208 -4.74 -6.37 -9.31
C TYR A 208 -3.28 -6.56 -9.74
N THR A 209 -2.98 -6.26 -11.01
CA THR A 209 -1.61 -6.26 -11.52
C THR A 209 -1.30 -4.86 -12.02
N PHE A 210 -0.17 -4.31 -11.60
CA PHE A 210 0.33 -3.01 -12.03
C PHE A 210 1.52 -3.24 -12.97
N SER A 211 1.64 -2.46 -14.04
CA SER A 211 2.75 -2.56 -15.00
C SER A 211 3.41 -1.20 -15.16
N SER A 212 4.71 -1.10 -14.90
CA SER A 212 5.47 0.17 -14.92
C SER A 212 5.86 0.67 -16.32
N ALA A 213 5.17 0.25 -17.38
CA ALA A 213 5.62 0.49 -18.75
C ALA A 213 5.40 1.94 -19.24
N ALA A 214 6.41 2.78 -19.05
CA ALA A 214 6.79 3.91 -19.92
C ALA A 214 8.27 3.65 -20.29
N GLU A 215 8.77 3.41 -21.51
CA GLU A 215 8.39 3.53 -22.93
C GLU A 215 9.44 2.71 -23.78
N PRO A 216 9.50 2.71 -25.15
CA PRO A 216 8.48 2.79 -26.21
C PRO A 216 8.62 1.66 -27.26
N ARG A 217 7.52 1.08 -27.80
CA ARG A 217 7.51 0.50 -29.17
C ARG A 217 6.16 0.66 -29.87
N ASP A 218 6.28 1.00 -31.15
CA ASP A 218 5.32 1.55 -32.13
C ASP A 218 3.99 0.78 -32.27
N TRP A 219 2.86 1.47 -32.12
CA TRP A 219 1.55 1.05 -32.64
C TRP A 219 0.83 2.21 -33.35
N ARG A 220 1.58 3.04 -34.10
CA ARG A 220 1.15 4.10 -35.04
C ARG A 220 -0.28 4.62 -34.84
N ARG A 221 -0.34 5.79 -34.19
CA ARG A 221 -1.49 6.71 -34.00
C ARG A 221 -2.36 6.47 -32.77
N ILE A 222 -1.80 6.81 -31.60
CA ILE A 222 -2.54 7.56 -30.58
C ILE A 222 -1.55 8.56 -29.98
N ASP A 223 -1.38 9.69 -30.65
CA ASP A 223 -0.82 10.87 -30.00
C ASP A 223 -1.83 11.33 -28.94
N GLU A 224 -1.35 11.79 -27.76
CA GLU A 224 -2.11 12.45 -26.66
C GLU A 224 -2.60 11.63 -25.44
N LEU A 225 -1.86 10.62 -24.94
CA LEU A 225 -2.17 10.03 -23.64
C LEU A 225 -0.96 10.05 -22.68
N GLN A 226 -0.97 11.02 -21.75
CA GLN A 226 -0.12 10.99 -20.55
C GLN A 226 -0.92 10.42 -19.39
N GLY A 227 -0.47 9.31 -18.80
CA GLY A 227 -1.06 8.68 -17.63
C GLY A 227 -0.69 7.19 -17.51
N PRO A 228 -0.72 6.61 -16.30
CA PRO A 228 -0.49 5.17 -16.11
C PRO A 228 -1.58 4.35 -16.83
N ILE A 229 -1.15 3.32 -17.56
CA ILE A 229 -2.04 2.40 -18.28
C ILE A 229 -2.30 1.19 -17.38
N PHE A 230 -3.58 0.88 -17.17
CA PHE A 230 -4.01 -0.26 -16.35
C PHE A 230 -4.55 -1.38 -17.25
N GLU A 231 -4.02 -2.60 -17.09
CA GLU A 231 -4.62 -3.80 -17.68
C GLU A 231 -5.56 -4.45 -16.68
N ILE A 232 -6.87 -4.40 -16.97
CA ILE A 232 -7.88 -5.03 -16.14
C ILE A 232 -8.61 -6.10 -16.96
N PRO A 233 -8.60 -7.38 -16.55
CA PRO A 233 -9.38 -8.39 -17.23
C PRO A 233 -10.88 -8.08 -17.11
N LEU A 234 -11.63 -8.24 -18.21
CA LEU A 234 -13.09 -8.00 -18.24
C LEU A 234 -13.85 -8.77 -17.14
N SER A 235 -13.34 -9.94 -16.74
CA SER A 235 -13.88 -10.72 -15.62
C SER A 235 -13.83 -10.03 -14.28
N SER A 236 -12.95 -9.04 -14.13
CA SER A 236 -12.75 -8.25 -12.91
C SER A 236 -13.63 -7.00 -12.86
N ILE A 237 -14.29 -6.63 -13.98
CA ILE A 237 -15.14 -5.44 -14.09
C ILE A 237 -16.60 -5.84 -14.24
N LEU A 238 -16.89 -6.93 -14.96
CA LEU A 238 -18.25 -7.32 -15.30
C LEU A 238 -18.58 -8.74 -14.81
N PRO A 239 -19.75 -8.94 -14.18
CA PRO A 239 -20.28 -10.27 -13.91
C PRO A 239 -20.45 -11.08 -15.20
N LEU A 240 -20.47 -12.42 -15.08
CA LEU A 240 -20.46 -13.33 -16.23
C LEU A 240 -21.64 -13.08 -17.19
N THR A 241 -22.81 -12.73 -16.67
CA THR A 241 -24.03 -12.41 -17.44
C THR A 241 -23.85 -11.21 -18.35
N GLU A 242 -23.18 -10.16 -17.89
CA GLU A 242 -22.89 -8.95 -18.68
C GLU A 242 -21.77 -9.19 -19.69
N ARG A 243 -20.78 -10.04 -19.35
CA ARG A 243 -19.75 -10.50 -20.29
C ARG A 243 -20.35 -11.29 -21.45
N ILE A 244 -21.35 -12.12 -21.19
CA ILE A 244 -22.07 -12.88 -22.23
C ILE A 244 -22.84 -11.94 -23.16
N MET A 245 -23.42 -10.85 -22.63
CA MET A 245 -24.12 -9.86 -23.46
C MET A 245 -23.19 -9.11 -24.41
N LEU A 246 -21.95 -8.79 -24.01
CA LEU A 246 -20.93 -8.19 -24.88
C LEU A 246 -20.41 -9.16 -25.98
N CYS A 247 -20.55 -10.47 -25.75
CA CYS A 247 -20.17 -11.53 -26.69
C CYS A 247 -21.31 -11.93 -27.63
N ASN A 248 -22.52 -11.37 -27.49
CA ASN A 248 -23.68 -11.77 -28.28
C ASN A 248 -23.84 -10.87 -29.53
N PRO A 249 -23.59 -11.38 -30.75
CA PRO A 249 -23.56 -10.56 -31.97
C PRO A 249 -24.93 -10.11 -32.50
N LEU A 250 -26.05 -10.47 -31.83
CA LEU A 250 -27.42 -10.26 -32.34
C LEU A 250 -28.34 -9.45 -31.40
N GLY A 251 -27.80 -8.84 -30.34
CA GLY A 251 -28.59 -7.99 -29.43
C GLY A 251 -28.72 -6.55 -29.95
N ILE A 252 -29.89 -6.21 -30.48
CA ILE A 252 -30.31 -4.84 -30.78
C ILE A 252 -30.35 -4.04 -29.46
N PHE A 253 -29.60 -2.93 -29.32
CA PHE A 253 -30.12 -1.66 -28.80
C PHE A 253 -29.12 -0.47 -28.84
N SER A 254 -29.73 0.67 -29.14
CA SER A 254 -29.40 2.09 -29.01
C SER A 254 -27.94 2.55 -28.78
N ILE A 255 -27.42 3.18 -29.83
CA ILE A 255 -26.16 3.90 -30.03
C ILE A 255 -25.94 5.13 -29.10
N GLY A 256 -26.80 5.37 -28.10
CA GLY A 256 -26.78 6.59 -27.28
C GLY A 256 -25.76 6.63 -26.13
N GLN A 257 -25.17 5.50 -25.74
CA GLN A 257 -24.17 5.41 -24.65
C GLN A 257 -22.85 4.82 -25.12
N LEU A 258 -22.52 5.01 -26.40
CA LEU A 258 -21.17 4.83 -26.92
C LEU A 258 -20.30 6.03 -26.47
N ILE A 259 -20.15 6.23 -25.16
CA ILE A 259 -19.22 7.21 -24.60
C ILE A 259 -17.82 6.69 -24.91
N GLN A 260 -17.26 7.16 -26.03
CA GLN A 260 -15.86 7.28 -26.41
C GLN A 260 -14.88 6.13 -26.09
N LEU A 261 -15.36 4.90 -25.91
CA LEU A 261 -14.49 3.72 -25.87
C LEU A 261 -14.20 3.28 -27.30
N LYS A 262 -13.04 3.68 -27.85
CA LYS A 262 -12.44 3.04 -29.04
C LYS A 262 -12.04 1.59 -28.68
N LEU A 263 -13.04 0.72 -28.56
CA LEU A 263 -12.87 -0.71 -28.37
C LEU A 263 -12.37 -1.33 -29.68
N ARG A 264 -11.09 -1.70 -29.75
CA ARG A 264 -10.59 -2.61 -30.79
C ARG A 264 -10.49 -4.02 -30.23
N ARG A 265 -11.27 -4.93 -30.82
CA ARG A 265 -11.31 -6.36 -30.51
C ARG A 265 -9.94 -7.02 -30.77
N LYS A 266 -9.27 -7.43 -29.70
CA LYS A 266 -8.43 -8.65 -29.69
C LYS A 266 -9.07 -9.60 -28.69
N TRP A 267 -9.21 -10.86 -29.06
CA TRP A 267 -10.15 -11.85 -28.51
C TRP A 267 -9.99 -12.26 -27.04
N THR A 268 -9.36 -11.46 -26.18
CA THR A 268 -9.16 -11.82 -24.76
C THR A 268 -8.79 -10.65 -23.84
N LEU A 269 -8.51 -9.45 -24.38
CA LEU A 269 -8.06 -8.30 -23.58
C LEU A 269 -8.79 -7.02 -24.02
N THR A 270 -9.39 -6.35 -23.06
CA THR A 270 -9.91 -4.99 -23.21
C THR A 270 -9.01 -4.05 -22.43
N PHE A 271 -8.47 -3.05 -23.12
CA PHE A 271 -7.65 -2.00 -22.51
C PHE A 271 -8.57 -0.88 -22.03
N LEU A 272 -8.43 -0.49 -20.76
CA LEU A 272 -9.18 0.63 -20.19
C LEU A 272 -8.19 1.76 -19.96
N ILE A 273 -8.33 2.83 -20.75
CA ILE A 273 -7.50 4.02 -20.66
C ILE A 273 -8.27 5.02 -19.80
N VAL A 274 -7.81 5.25 -18.57
CA VAL A 274 -8.41 6.25 -17.68
C VAL A 274 -7.64 7.56 -17.86
N ARG A 275 -8.35 8.62 -18.27
CA ARG A 275 -7.80 9.95 -18.48
C ARG A 275 -7.98 10.75 -17.19
N SER A 276 -6.91 11.36 -16.67
CA SER A 276 -7.04 12.38 -15.62
C SER A 276 -7.63 13.65 -16.21
N SER A 277 -8.68 14.18 -15.58
CA SER A 277 -9.10 15.58 -15.77
C SER A 277 -8.22 16.50 -14.95
#